data_AF-A0AAD9PY70-F1
#
_entry.id   AF-A0AAD9PY70-F1
#
_cell.length_a   1.000
_cell.length_b   1.000
_cell.length_c   1.000
_cell.angle_alpha   90.00
_cell.angle_beta   90.00
_cell.angle_gamma   90.00
#
_symmetry.space_group_name_H-M   'P 1'
#
loop_
_entity.id
_entity.type
_entity.pdbx_description
1 polymer ?
#
loop_
_entity_poly.entity_id
_entity_poly.type
_entity_poly.pdbx_seq_one_letter_code
_entity_poly.pdbx_strand_id
1 'polypeptide(L)'
;SDCLRCLQSSAVAFGFEEFFPPGVLEKREFAPESVETGRRWRAGELRAKSNEDLHKLWYVLLKERNMLLTLRHEAKRQGVPLPSPTRLHKVQKSMAAIKAVIGERVRF
;
A
#
# COMPACT_ATOMS: atom_id res chain seq x y z
N SER A 1 -24.56 -2.51 -9.30
CA SER A 1 -23.86 -3.77 -9.00
C SER A 1 -22.50 -3.43 -8.39
N ASP A 2 -22.39 -3.44 -7.07
CA ASP A 2 -21.15 -3.11 -6.36
C ASP A 2 -20.16 -4.28 -6.46
N CYS A 3 -19.12 -4.08 -7.27
CA CYS A 3 -18.01 -5.02 -7.38
C CYS A 3 -17.18 -4.95 -6.09
N LEU A 4 -17.39 -5.91 -5.18
CA LEU A 4 -16.53 -6.11 -4.01
C LEU A 4 -15.09 -6.32 -4.50
N ARG A 5 -14.18 -5.37 -4.20
CA ARG A 5 -12.75 -5.54 -4.45
C ARG A 5 -12.27 -6.84 -3.80
N CYS A 6 -11.73 -7.76 -4.60
CA CYS A 6 -11.10 -9.00 -4.14
C CYS A 6 -9.76 -8.66 -3.46
N LEU A 7 -9.49 -9.30 -2.32
CA LEU A 7 -8.21 -9.18 -1.62
C LEU A 7 -7.33 -10.35 -2.06
N GLN A 8 -6.18 -10.05 -2.66
CA GLN A 8 -5.18 -11.04 -3.03
C GLN A 8 -4.00 -10.93 -2.06
N SER A 9 -3.69 -11.99 -1.33
CA SER A 9 -2.42 -12.12 -0.62
C SER A 9 -1.35 -12.50 -1.64
N SER A 10 -0.20 -11.80 -1.65
CA SER A 10 0.93 -12.21 -2.49
C SER A 10 1.38 -13.61 -2.07
N ALA A 11 1.31 -14.58 -2.98
CA ALA A 11 1.66 -15.99 -2.70
C ALA A 11 3.17 -16.21 -2.42
N VAL A 12 4.01 -15.19 -2.66
CA VAL A 12 5.46 -15.28 -2.56
C VAL A 12 5.95 -14.15 -1.64
N ALA A 13 6.74 -14.51 -0.62
CA ALA A 13 7.48 -13.55 0.19
C ALA A 13 8.81 -13.29 -0.49
N PHE A 14 8.94 -12.15 -1.16
CA PHE A 14 10.21 -11.72 -1.77
C PHE A 14 11.12 -11.04 -0.76
N GLY A 15 11.20 -11.55 0.47
CA GLY A 15 12.10 -11.10 1.53
C GLY A 15 12.40 -9.60 1.58
N PHE A 16 13.66 -9.26 1.31
CA PHE A 16 14.20 -7.90 1.33
C PHE A 16 13.81 -7.10 0.08
N GLU A 17 13.55 -7.79 -1.02
CA GLU A 17 13.22 -7.24 -2.32
C GLU A 17 11.87 -6.51 -2.30
N GLU A 18 10.96 -6.86 -1.39
CA GLU A 18 9.67 -6.18 -1.20
C GLU A 18 9.79 -4.69 -0.78
N PHE A 19 10.95 -4.25 -0.29
CA PHE A 19 11.20 -2.85 0.05
C PHE A 19 11.49 -1.96 -1.17
N PHE A 20 11.66 -2.53 -2.35
CA PHE A 20 12.03 -1.82 -3.56
C PHE A 20 10.95 -1.96 -4.64
N PRO A 21 10.75 -0.93 -5.48
CA PRO A 21 9.89 -1.08 -6.65
C PRO A 21 10.38 -2.23 -7.56
N PRO A 22 9.46 -2.93 -8.26
CA PRO A 22 9.82 -4.03 -9.14
C PRO A 22 10.88 -3.61 -10.18
N GLY A 23 11.89 -4.46 -10.37
CA GLY A 23 12.96 -4.24 -11.35
C GLY A 23 14.08 -3.28 -10.91
N VAL A 24 13.96 -2.57 -9.78
CA VAL A 24 15.04 -1.68 -9.29
C VAL A 24 16.31 -2.45 -8.94
N LEU A 25 16.17 -3.59 -8.26
CA LEU A 25 17.32 -4.41 -7.87
C LEU A 25 17.98 -5.12 -9.07
N GLU A 26 17.18 -5.53 -10.05
CA GLU A 26 17.66 -6.21 -11.26
C GLU A 26 18.35 -5.25 -12.23
N LYS A 27 17.72 -4.10 -12.50
CA LYS A 27 18.16 -3.14 -13.52
C LYS A 27 19.09 -2.07 -12.97
N ARG A 28 19.19 -1.93 -11.64
CA ARG A 28 19.88 -0.82 -10.94
C ARG A 28 19.44 0.57 -11.40
N GLU A 29 18.26 0.66 -12.01
CA GLU A 29 17.66 1.90 -12.47
C GLU A 29 16.64 2.36 -11.43
N PHE A 30 16.61 3.67 -11.18
CA PHE A 30 15.58 4.28 -10.36
C PHE A 30 14.24 4.15 -11.11
N ALA A 31 13.31 3.37 -10.57
CA ALA A 31 12.13 2.92 -11.30
C ALA A 31 11.37 4.07 -11.98
N PRO A 32 10.97 3.92 -13.26
CA PRO A 32 10.07 4.85 -13.92
C PRO A 32 8.65 4.60 -13.40
N GLU A 33 8.31 5.10 -12.20
CA GLU A 33 6.98 4.89 -11.62
C GLU A 33 5.92 5.76 -12.33
N SER A 34 5.51 5.30 -13.51
CA SER A 34 4.23 5.63 -14.16
C SER A 34 3.13 4.63 -13.78
N VAL A 35 3.28 3.94 -12.64
CA VAL A 35 2.28 2.96 -12.19
C VAL A 35 0.98 3.69 -11.91
N GLU A 36 -0.07 3.35 -12.67
CA GLU A 36 -1.41 3.89 -12.44
C GLU A 36 -1.87 3.53 -11.03
N THR A 37 -1.91 4.53 -10.14
CA THR A 37 -2.31 4.32 -8.76
C THR A 37 -3.82 4.38 -8.64
N GLY A 38 -4.43 3.24 -8.34
CA GLY A 38 -5.86 3.15 -8.08
C GLY A 38 -6.35 4.04 -6.93
N ARG A 39 -7.67 4.04 -6.75
CA ARG A 39 -8.34 4.77 -5.66
C ARG A 39 -8.04 4.15 -4.29
N ARG A 40 -7.83 5.00 -3.27
CA ARG A 40 -7.78 4.62 -1.84
C ARG A 40 -9.02 3.82 -1.40
N TRP A 41 -8.87 3.02 -0.34
CA TRP A 41 -9.97 2.34 0.34
C TRP A 41 -10.85 3.35 1.11
N ARG A 42 -12.17 3.18 1.00
CA ARG A 42 -13.17 3.93 1.77
C ARG A 42 -13.64 3.13 2.98
N ALA A 43 -13.95 3.81 4.08
CA ALA A 43 -14.44 3.15 5.30
C ALA A 43 -15.69 2.28 5.03
N GLY A 44 -16.64 2.74 4.19
CA GLY A 44 -17.82 1.96 3.82
C GLY A 44 -17.50 0.61 3.18
N GLU A 45 -16.50 0.55 2.31
CA GLU A 45 -16.05 -0.69 1.66
C GLU A 45 -15.39 -1.65 2.66
N LEU A 46 -14.67 -1.09 3.64
CA LEU A 46 -13.94 -1.85 4.66
C LEU A 46 -14.88 -2.42 5.73
N ARG A 47 -16.01 -1.76 6.02
CA ARG A 47 -17.00 -2.26 6.99
C ARG A 47 -17.63 -3.58 6.56
N ALA A 48 -17.73 -3.84 5.26
CA ALA A 48 -18.27 -5.09 4.71
C ALA A 48 -17.26 -6.26 4.72
N LYS A 49 -16.00 -6.03 5.12
CA LYS A 49 -14.95 -7.07 5.15
C LYS A 49 -14.79 -7.70 6.53
N SER A 50 -14.40 -8.98 6.58
CA SER A 50 -14.12 -9.69 7.84
C SER A 50 -12.91 -9.09 8.56
N ASN A 51 -12.77 -9.33 9.88
CA ASN A 51 -11.59 -8.89 10.62
C ASN A 51 -10.29 -9.52 10.07
N GLU A 52 -10.37 -10.79 9.64
CA GLU A 52 -9.25 -11.49 9.01
C GLU A 52 -8.82 -10.84 7.69
N ASP A 53 -9.78 -10.46 6.85
CA ASP A 53 -9.54 -9.74 5.60
C ASP A 53 -8.92 -8.37 5.83
N LEU A 54 -9.39 -7.64 6.85
CA LEU A 54 -8.80 -6.35 7.24
C LEU A 54 -7.36 -6.52 7.74
N HIS A 55 -7.08 -7.59 8.47
CA HIS A 55 -5.73 -7.92 8.93
C HIS A 55 -4.81 -8.23 7.75
N LYS A 56 -5.24 -9.07 6.79
CA LYS A 56 -4.49 -9.34 5.54
C LYS A 56 -4.24 -8.05 4.75
N LEU A 57 -5.28 -7.23 4.56
CA LEU A 57 -5.17 -5.96 3.85
C LEU A 57 -4.21 -4.99 4.54
N TRP A 58 -4.18 -4.97 5.88
CA TRP A 58 -3.23 -4.15 6.63
C TRP A 58 -1.78 -4.49 6.26
N TYR A 59 -1.43 -5.77 6.16
CA TYR A 59 -0.07 -6.18 5.75
C TYR A 59 0.23 -5.83 4.31
N VAL A 60 -0.72 -5.99 3.38
CA VAL A 60 -0.55 -5.55 1.99
C VAL A 60 -0.21 -4.05 1.92
N LEU A 61 -0.99 -3.21 2.62
CA LEU A 61 -0.75 -1.76 2.67
C LEU A 61 0.53 -1.40 3.42
N LEU A 62 0.90 -2.16 4.45
CA LEU A 62 2.13 -1.96 5.21
C LEU A 62 3.37 -2.18 4.33
N LYS A 63 3.37 -3.26 3.53
CA LYS A 63 4.45 -3.54 2.58
C LYS A 63 4.58 -2.43 1.55
N GLU A 64 3.47 -2.01 0.96
CA GLU A 64 3.46 -0.90 0.01
C GLU A 64 3.94 0.41 0.65
N ARG A 65 3.51 0.72 1.88
CA ARG A 65 3.98 1.91 2.60
C ARG A 65 5.50 1.88 2.81
N ASN A 66 6.04 0.73 3.22
CA ASN A 66 7.47 0.59 3.48
C ASN A 66 8.27 0.75 2.18
N MET A 67 7.84 0.12 1.08
CA MET A 67 8.44 0.30 -0.24
C MET A 67 8.45 1.77 -0.68
N LEU A 68 7.34 2.49 -0.51
CA LEU A 68 7.24 3.91 -0.87
C LEU A 68 8.11 4.82 0.02
N LEU A 69 8.34 4.46 1.28
CA LEU A 69 9.25 5.17 2.15
C LEU A 69 10.71 4.99 1.72
N THR A 70 11.10 3.77 1.33
CA THR A 70 12.41 3.51 0.71
C THR A 70 12.58 4.35 -0.55
N LEU A 71 11.59 4.34 -1.44
CA LEU A 71 11.62 5.14 -2.67
C LEU A 71 11.74 6.64 -2.39
N ARG A 72 10.99 7.17 -1.41
CA ARG A 72 11.07 8.58 -1.00
C ARG A 72 12.43 8.95 -0.44
N HIS A 73 13.01 8.08 0.37
CA HIS A 73 14.35 8.30 0.92
C HIS A 73 15.39 8.34 -0.20
N GLU A 74 15.34 7.39 -1.13
CA GLU A 74 16.27 7.32 -2.25
C GLU A 74 16.09 8.50 -3.23
N ALA A 75 14.86 8.90 -3.53
CA ALA A 75 14.57 10.09 -4.34
C ALA A 75 15.23 11.34 -3.73
N LYS A 76 15.09 11.51 -2.40
CA LYS A 76 15.73 12.62 -1.67
C LYS A 76 17.25 12.54 -1.73
N ARG A 77 17.83 11.34 -1.58
CA ARG A 77 19.28 11.11 -1.65
C ARG A 77 19.84 11.45 -3.03
N GLN A 78 19.12 11.11 -4.09
CA GLN A 78 19.50 11.39 -5.49
C GLN A 78 19.14 12.82 -5.94
N GLY A 79 18.38 13.57 -5.14
CA GLY A 79 17.91 14.91 -5.50
C GLY A 79 16.84 14.94 -6.60
N VAL A 80 16.15 13.83 -6.82
CA VAL A 80 15.10 13.71 -7.85
C VAL A 80 13.71 13.82 -7.23
N PRO A 81 12.71 14.33 -7.98
CA PRO A 81 11.33 14.33 -7.50
C PRO A 81 10.81 12.90 -7.32
N LEU A 82 9.95 12.71 -6.30
CA LEU A 82 9.27 11.43 -6.10
C LEU A 82 8.30 11.18 -7.27
N PRO A 83 8.35 10.02 -7.94
CA PRO A 83 7.49 9.77 -9.11
C PRO A 83 5.98 9.82 -8.82
N SER A 84 5.55 9.37 -7.64
CA SER A 84 4.13 9.32 -7.26
C SER A 84 3.87 9.74 -5.81
N PRO A 85 3.92 11.04 -5.49
CA PRO A 85 3.78 11.52 -4.10
C PRO A 85 2.39 11.28 -3.52
N THR A 86 1.36 11.22 -4.37
CA THR A 86 -0.02 10.98 -3.94
C THR A 86 -0.26 9.52 -3.50
N ARG A 87 0.54 8.57 -3.98
CA ARG A 87 0.41 7.15 -3.66
C ARG A 87 0.60 6.88 -2.17
N LEU A 88 1.66 7.42 -1.59
CA LEU A 88 1.94 7.30 -0.16
C LEU A 88 0.78 7.86 0.68
N HIS A 89 0.22 8.99 0.27
CA HIS A 89 -0.95 9.58 0.91
C HIS A 89 -2.19 8.68 0.83
N LYS A 90 -2.47 8.09 -0.35
CA LYS A 90 -3.59 7.14 -0.55
C LYS A 90 -3.46 5.90 0.34
N VAL A 91 -2.25 5.34 0.46
CA VAL A 91 -1.95 4.19 1.33
C VAL A 91 -2.18 4.56 2.80
N GLN A 92 -1.61 5.68 3.27
CA GLN A 92 -1.78 6.15 4.64
C GLN A 92 -3.25 6.38 5.01
N LYS A 93 -4.03 7.00 4.10
CA LYS A 93 -5.47 7.21 4.31
C LYS A 93 -6.26 5.90 4.35
N SER A 94 -5.86 4.90 3.54
CA SER A 94 -6.46 3.56 3.57
C SER A 94 -6.18 2.85 4.90
N MET A 95 -4.93 2.92 5.39
CA MET A 95 -4.56 2.36 6.70
C MET A 95 -5.30 3.05 7.85
N ALA A 96 -5.47 4.38 7.79
CA ALA A 96 -6.26 5.11 8.79
C ALA A 96 -7.74 4.69 8.79
N ALA A 97 -8.32 4.43 7.62
CA ALA A 97 -9.69 3.93 7.51
C ALA A 97 -9.85 2.52 8.11
N ILE A 98 -8.86 1.63 7.92
CA ILE A 98 -8.85 0.30 8.57
C ILE A 98 -8.84 0.45 10.10
N LYS A 99 -7.95 1.29 10.65
CA LYS A 99 -7.90 1.55 12.10
C LYS A 99 -9.22 2.11 12.64
N ALA A 100 -9.87 3.00 11.90
CA ALA A 100 -11.17 3.54 12.27
C ALA A 100 -12.23 2.44 12.34
N VAL A 101 -12.35 1.59 11.31
CA VAL A 101 -13.32 0.49 11.27
C VAL A 101 -13.07 -0.54 12.37
N ILE A 102 -11.81 -0.91 12.64
CA ILE A 102 -11.48 -1.81 13.75
C ILE A 102 -11.84 -1.14 15.09
N GLY A 103 -11.52 0.14 15.27
CA GLY A 103 -11.86 0.90 16.46
C GLY A 103 -13.37 1.07 16.69
N GLU A 104 -14.16 1.17 15.62
CA GLU A 104 -15.63 1.12 15.68
C GLU A 104 -16.10 -0.25 16.21
N ARG A 105 -15.56 -1.36 15.68
CA ARG A 105 -15.96 -2.73 16.05
C ARG A 105 -15.59 -3.16 17.47
N VAL A 106 -14.52 -2.63 18.03
CA VAL A 106 -14.05 -3.00 19.40
C VAL A 106 -14.84 -2.25 20.49
N ARG A 107 -15.48 -1.13 20.15
CA ARG A 107 -16.24 -0.31 21.10
C ARG A 107 -17.67 -0.81 21.33
N PHE A 108 -18.09 -1.83 20.59
CA PHE A 108 -19.39 -2.51 20.69
C PHE A 108 -19.17 -4.01 20.86
#